data_AF-A0A844EBQ2-F1
#
_entry.id   AF-A0A844EBQ2-F1
#
_cell.length_a   1.000
_cell.length_b   1.000
_cell.length_c   1.000
_cell.angle_alpha   90.00
_cell.angle_beta   90.00
_cell.angle_gamma   90.00
#
_symmetry.space_group_name_H-M   'P 1'
#
loop_
_entity.id
_entity.type
_entity.pdbx_description
1 polymer ?
#
loop_
_entity_poly.entity_id
_entity_poly.type
_entity_poly.pdbx_seq_one_letter_code
_entity_poly.pdbx_strand_id
1 'polypeptide(L)'
;EYGNYAELDGKRQFVINRVTGPDEYSALVDNNYYTNVLAQSNLQLAAKYAHKYKDDDGMLSRLNVTDEEVHDMEEAAAAMYLPYDKEKNVKLQFQNFEQLPKMDIASIDQSMFPLLLNYHPLMLYRHQVNKQADTVMVDFMFPEGNTLAQLKSDYEFYEPITTHDSSLSKAICAIIAARIGKDQQSYDFFSQAVQTDLMDVHHNTKNGIHAGSLGAAWEGIIYGFAGVVNNAKSFSLQPHLPVTWNCLKFKMHLYGNEFQFIIYQDTVEVDLISGKGADITVANEKKQLSHQNPKQMWTYK
;
A
#
# COMPACT_ATOMS: atom_id res chain seq x y z
N GLU A 1 6.89 -25.87 -6.71
CA GLU A 1 5.73 -25.05 -7.11
C GLU A 1 5.26 -24.27 -5.89
N TYR A 2 5.06 -22.96 -6.02
CA TYR A 2 4.73 -22.09 -4.87
C TYR A 2 3.21 -21.94 -4.66
N GLY A 3 2.38 -22.30 -5.65
CA GLY A 3 0.93 -22.31 -5.54
C GLY A 3 0.32 -23.50 -6.29
N ASN A 4 -0.93 -23.82 -5.99
CA ASN A 4 -1.68 -24.91 -6.61
C ASN A 4 -3.18 -24.60 -6.61
N TYR A 5 -3.97 -25.41 -7.34
CA TYR A 5 -5.43 -25.33 -7.25
C TYR A 5 -5.97 -26.15 -6.08
N ALA A 6 -6.96 -25.61 -5.37
CA ALA A 6 -7.69 -26.25 -4.29
C ALA A 6 -9.19 -25.95 -4.39
N GLU A 7 -10.02 -26.77 -3.74
CA GLU A 7 -11.45 -26.52 -3.62
C GLU A 7 -11.73 -25.78 -2.30
N LEU A 8 -12.13 -24.51 -2.40
CA LEU A 8 -12.46 -23.64 -1.27
C LEU A 8 -13.83 -23.01 -1.52
N ASP A 9 -14.69 -22.97 -0.50
CA ASP A 9 -16.05 -22.42 -0.58
C ASP A 9 -16.87 -22.96 -1.78
N GLY A 10 -16.68 -24.24 -2.12
CA GLY A 10 -17.34 -24.91 -3.24
C GLY A 10 -16.87 -24.44 -4.63
N LYS A 11 -15.69 -23.83 -4.73
CA LYS A 11 -15.09 -23.35 -5.97
C LYS A 11 -13.65 -23.83 -6.11
N ARG A 12 -13.22 -24.12 -7.33
CA ARG A 12 -11.80 -24.31 -7.66
C ARG A 12 -11.10 -22.95 -7.64
N GLN A 13 -10.12 -22.79 -6.76
CA GLN A 13 -9.35 -21.56 -6.59
C GLN A 13 -7.86 -21.84 -6.60
N PHE A 14 -7.07 -20.85 -7.02
CA PHE A 14 -5.62 -20.90 -6.94
C PHE A 14 -5.18 -20.38 -5.57
N VAL A 15 -4.37 -21.16 -4.86
CA VAL A 15 -3.95 -20.92 -3.48
C VAL A 15 -2.43 -20.89 -3.36
N ILE A 16 -1.93 -20.10 -2.42
CA ILE A 16 -0.51 -20.01 -2.06
C ILE A 16 -0.41 -20.26 -0.56
N ASN A 17 0.10 -21.43 -0.21
CA ASN A 17 0.09 -21.94 1.17
C ASN A 17 1.49 -21.87 1.79
N ARG A 18 1.54 -21.86 3.12
CA ARG A 18 2.79 -21.88 3.91
C ARG A 18 3.75 -20.72 3.59
N VAL A 19 3.21 -19.52 3.55
CA VAL A 19 3.95 -18.28 3.31
C VAL A 19 4.09 -17.41 4.56
N THR A 20 4.92 -16.38 4.47
CA THR A 20 5.02 -15.28 5.43
C THR A 20 4.82 -13.99 4.63
N GLY A 21 3.85 -13.18 5.05
CA GLY A 21 3.60 -11.85 4.48
C GLY A 21 4.56 -10.80 5.04
N PRO A 22 4.31 -9.51 4.77
CA PRO A 22 5.01 -8.41 5.43
C PRO A 22 4.97 -8.49 6.96
N ASP A 23 3.88 -9.00 7.54
CA ASP A 23 3.82 -9.24 8.97
C ASP A 23 4.59 -10.51 9.37
N GLU A 24 5.83 -10.31 9.83
CA GLU A 24 6.69 -11.39 10.33
C GLU A 24 6.26 -11.97 11.69
N TYR A 25 5.22 -11.42 12.33
CA TYR A 25 4.55 -12.04 13.49
C TYR A 25 3.50 -13.07 13.08
N SER A 26 3.44 -13.39 11.78
CA SER A 26 2.79 -14.55 11.22
C SER A 26 3.77 -15.32 10.34
N ALA A 27 3.75 -16.65 10.40
CA ALA A 27 4.61 -17.48 9.55
C ALA A 27 3.96 -18.80 9.19
N LEU A 28 4.28 -19.31 8.00
CA LEU A 28 3.72 -20.54 7.43
C LEU A 28 2.18 -20.53 7.38
N VAL A 29 1.62 -19.34 7.16
CA VAL A 29 0.18 -19.12 7.02
C VAL A 29 -0.25 -19.45 5.59
N ASP A 30 -1.54 -19.74 5.44
CA ASP A 30 -2.13 -20.10 4.16
C ASP A 30 -2.86 -18.89 3.57
N ASN A 31 -2.62 -18.59 2.29
CA ASN A 31 -3.28 -17.53 1.55
C ASN A 31 -3.18 -16.15 2.21
N ASN A 32 -1.95 -15.72 2.55
CA ASN A 32 -1.72 -14.35 2.98
C ASN A 32 -2.21 -13.38 1.88
N TYR A 33 -3.05 -12.43 2.27
CA TYR A 33 -3.76 -11.54 1.36
C TYR A 33 -2.77 -10.68 0.56
N TYR A 34 -1.72 -10.17 1.21
CA TYR A 34 -0.66 -9.43 0.54
C TYR A 34 0.05 -10.29 -0.51
N THR A 35 0.51 -11.49 -0.13
CA THR A 35 1.18 -12.41 -1.06
C THR A 35 0.31 -12.74 -2.26
N ASN A 36 -0.97 -13.07 -2.02
CA ASN A 36 -1.89 -13.48 -3.09
C ASN A 36 -2.23 -12.32 -4.04
N VAL A 37 -2.45 -11.10 -3.53
CA VAL A 37 -2.69 -9.92 -4.40
C VAL A 37 -1.45 -9.58 -5.23
N LEU A 38 -0.25 -9.60 -4.65
CA LEU A 38 0.98 -9.35 -5.40
C LEU A 38 1.22 -10.42 -6.47
N ALA A 39 1.00 -11.70 -6.13
CA ALA A 39 1.10 -12.80 -7.08
C ALA A 39 0.07 -12.65 -8.21
N GLN A 40 -1.19 -12.37 -7.89
CA GLN A 40 -2.24 -12.12 -8.88
C GLN A 40 -1.87 -10.96 -9.80
N SER A 41 -1.43 -9.83 -9.25
CA SER A 41 -1.02 -8.67 -10.04
C SER A 41 0.16 -8.99 -10.94
N ASN A 42 1.15 -9.75 -10.47
CA ASN A 42 2.29 -10.15 -11.29
C ASN A 42 1.89 -11.07 -12.44
N LEU A 43 1.02 -12.06 -12.20
CA LEU A 43 0.50 -12.96 -13.22
C LEU A 43 -0.28 -12.19 -14.30
N GLN A 44 -1.17 -11.29 -13.88
CA GLN A 44 -1.92 -10.41 -14.80
C GLN A 44 -0.99 -9.52 -15.62
N LEU A 45 0.05 -8.97 -15.00
CA LEU A 45 1.01 -8.10 -15.69
C LEU A 45 1.85 -8.87 -16.70
N ALA A 46 2.30 -10.08 -16.34
CA ALA A 46 3.05 -10.97 -17.22
C ALA A 46 2.20 -11.34 -18.45
N ALA A 47 0.97 -11.81 -18.25
CA ALA A 47 0.04 -12.15 -19.34
C ALA A 47 -0.26 -10.93 -20.23
N LYS A 48 -0.55 -9.76 -19.65
CA LYS A 48 -0.77 -8.51 -20.38
C LYS A 48 0.40 -8.18 -21.31
N TYR A 49 1.64 -8.30 -20.82
CA TYR A 49 2.81 -7.99 -21.65
C TYR A 49 3.13 -9.10 -22.64
N ALA A 50 2.88 -10.37 -22.31
CA ALA A 50 2.99 -11.45 -23.28
C ALA A 50 2.08 -11.18 -24.49
N HIS A 51 0.82 -10.81 -24.27
CA HIS A 51 -0.09 -10.42 -25.36
C HIS A 51 0.38 -9.17 -26.11
N LYS A 52 0.86 -8.15 -25.40
CA LYS A 52 1.35 -6.90 -26.02
C LYS A 52 2.50 -7.14 -27.00
N TYR A 53 3.36 -8.12 -26.71
CA TYR A 53 4.56 -8.42 -27.48
C TYR A 53 4.46 -9.74 -28.26
N LYS A 54 3.24 -10.25 -28.48
CA LYS A 54 3.02 -11.51 -29.20
C LYS A 54 3.60 -11.50 -30.62
N ASP A 55 3.51 -10.34 -31.28
CA ASP A 55 4.00 -10.11 -32.65
C ASP A 55 5.37 -9.40 -32.69
N ASP A 56 6.08 -9.28 -31.55
CA ASP A 56 7.40 -8.64 -31.46
C ASP A 56 8.51 -9.56 -32.04
N ASP A 57 9.68 -8.99 -32.33
CA ASP A 57 10.83 -9.63 -33.01
C ASP A 57 11.58 -10.67 -32.13
N GLY A 58 10.83 -11.56 -31.47
CA GLY A 58 11.36 -12.74 -30.78
C GLY A 58 11.62 -12.58 -29.29
N MET A 59 11.10 -11.54 -28.63
CA MET A 59 11.24 -11.38 -27.17
C MET A 59 10.69 -12.59 -26.40
N LEU A 60 9.45 -13.02 -26.71
CA LEU A 60 8.82 -14.17 -26.05
C LEU A 60 9.58 -15.48 -26.33
N SER A 61 10.05 -15.66 -27.57
CA SER A 61 10.87 -16.81 -27.95
C SER A 61 12.20 -16.85 -27.18
N ARG A 62 12.86 -15.70 -26.99
CA ARG A 62 14.11 -15.59 -26.21
C ARG A 62 13.91 -15.92 -24.73
N LEU A 63 12.75 -15.58 -24.18
CA LEU A 63 12.37 -15.89 -22.81
C LEU A 63 11.73 -17.29 -22.68
N ASN A 64 11.54 -17.99 -23.81
CA ASN A 64 10.85 -19.27 -23.90
C ASN A 64 9.43 -19.24 -23.28
N VAL A 65 8.70 -18.14 -23.45
CA VAL A 65 7.33 -17.99 -22.97
C VAL A 65 6.39 -18.66 -23.98
N THR A 66 5.62 -19.63 -23.52
CA THR A 66 4.64 -20.36 -24.34
C THR A 66 3.23 -19.76 -24.21
N ASP A 67 2.38 -19.98 -25.22
CA ASP A 67 0.95 -19.60 -25.14
C ASP A 67 0.23 -20.35 -23.99
N GLU A 68 0.67 -21.57 -23.67
CA GLU A 68 0.15 -22.38 -22.55
C GLU A 68 0.48 -21.75 -21.20
N GLU A 69 1.74 -21.33 -20.98
CA GLU A 69 2.11 -20.62 -19.74
C GLU A 69 1.33 -19.31 -19.58
N VAL A 70 1.11 -18.57 -20.67
CA VAL A 70 0.30 -17.33 -20.62
C VAL A 70 -1.13 -17.64 -20.20
N HIS A 71 -1.72 -18.69 -20.75
CA HIS A 71 -3.06 -19.14 -20.36
C HIS A 71 -3.12 -19.56 -18.89
N ASP A 72 -2.15 -20.35 -18.42
CA ASP A 72 -2.07 -20.78 -17.02
C ASP A 72 -1.92 -19.60 -16.06
N MET A 73 -1.15 -18.57 -16.44
CA MET A 73 -1.01 -17.34 -15.66
C MET A 73 -2.35 -16.59 -15.54
N GLU A 74 -3.11 -16.50 -16.63
CA GLU A 74 -4.44 -15.87 -16.64
C GLU A 74 -5.44 -16.64 -15.79
N GLU A 75 -5.49 -17.98 -15.93
CA GLU A 75 -6.37 -18.83 -15.12
C GLU A 75 -6.04 -18.75 -13.64
N ALA A 76 -4.75 -18.82 -13.27
CA ALA A 76 -4.32 -18.73 -11.88
C ALA A 76 -4.65 -17.36 -11.28
N ALA A 77 -4.43 -16.27 -12.03
CA ALA A 77 -4.79 -14.93 -11.60
C ALA A 77 -6.30 -14.75 -11.41
N ALA A 78 -7.11 -15.26 -12.32
CA ALA A 78 -8.57 -15.19 -12.26
C ALA A 78 -9.16 -16.04 -11.12
N ALA A 79 -8.49 -17.15 -10.78
CA ALA A 79 -8.91 -18.07 -9.72
C ALA A 79 -8.28 -17.77 -8.35
N MET A 80 -7.40 -16.77 -8.22
CA MET A 80 -6.68 -16.48 -6.97
C MET A 80 -7.64 -16.32 -5.78
N TYR A 81 -7.38 -17.07 -4.71
CA TYR A 81 -8.13 -16.94 -3.47
C TYR A 81 -7.67 -15.71 -2.69
N LEU A 82 -8.63 -14.92 -2.21
CA LEU A 82 -8.41 -13.74 -1.38
C LEU A 82 -9.35 -13.82 -0.18
N PRO A 83 -8.86 -14.06 1.04
CA PRO A 83 -9.72 -14.27 2.21
C PRO A 83 -10.39 -12.95 2.64
N TYR A 84 -11.70 -13.01 2.90
CA TYR A 84 -12.52 -11.83 3.18
C TYR A 84 -13.66 -12.16 4.13
N ASP A 85 -13.78 -11.36 5.20
CA ASP A 85 -14.88 -11.41 6.15
C ASP A 85 -15.98 -10.42 5.72
N LYS A 86 -17.07 -10.96 5.18
CA LYS A 86 -18.21 -10.17 4.69
C LYS A 86 -18.98 -9.48 5.81
N GLU A 87 -19.05 -10.06 7.00
CA GLU A 87 -19.82 -9.50 8.11
C GLU A 87 -19.10 -8.28 8.70
N LYS A 88 -17.77 -8.37 8.82
CA LYS A 88 -16.93 -7.25 9.29
C LYS A 88 -16.55 -6.28 8.18
N ASN A 89 -16.76 -6.64 6.91
CA ASN A 89 -16.26 -5.90 5.75
C ASN A 89 -14.73 -5.76 5.79
N VAL A 90 -14.00 -6.84 6.09
CA VAL A 90 -12.54 -6.84 6.31
C VAL A 90 -11.85 -7.86 5.42
N LYS A 91 -10.79 -7.44 4.72
CA LYS A 91 -9.83 -8.33 4.06
C LYS A 91 -9.02 -9.03 5.16
N LEU A 92 -9.10 -10.35 5.22
CA LEU A 92 -8.40 -11.11 6.27
C LEU A 92 -6.92 -11.23 5.89
N GLN A 93 -6.00 -11.08 6.83
CA GLN A 93 -4.57 -11.07 6.54
C GLN A 93 -4.10 -12.39 5.94
N PHE A 94 -4.68 -13.49 6.37
CA PHE A 94 -4.53 -14.82 5.81
C PHE A 94 -5.78 -15.65 6.07
N GLN A 95 -5.88 -16.83 5.48
CA GLN A 95 -7.02 -17.72 5.65
C GLN A 95 -7.22 -18.10 7.13
N ASN A 96 -8.44 -17.95 7.65
CA ASN A 96 -8.83 -18.22 9.03
C ASN A 96 -8.23 -17.29 10.10
N PHE A 97 -7.72 -16.11 9.73
CA PHE A 97 -7.16 -15.11 10.65
C PHE A 97 -8.09 -14.78 11.84
N GLU A 98 -9.39 -14.69 11.58
CA GLU A 98 -10.44 -14.36 12.53
C GLU A 98 -10.62 -15.37 13.66
N GLN A 99 -10.09 -16.60 13.49
CA GLN A 99 -10.14 -17.65 14.51
C GLN A 99 -9.06 -17.49 15.59
N LEU A 100 -8.05 -16.67 15.33
CA LEU A 100 -6.98 -16.43 16.30
C LEU A 100 -7.46 -15.53 17.45
N PRO A 101 -7.06 -15.80 18.69
CA PRO A 101 -7.31 -14.88 19.80
C PRO A 101 -6.56 -13.56 19.60
N LYS A 102 -7.17 -12.45 20.00
CA LYS A 102 -6.49 -11.14 20.03
C LYS A 102 -5.45 -11.11 21.13
N MET A 103 -4.27 -10.57 20.83
CA MET A 103 -3.30 -10.22 21.88
C MET A 103 -3.70 -8.89 22.50
N ASP A 104 -3.71 -8.80 23.83
CA ASP A 104 -3.97 -7.55 24.54
C ASP A 104 -2.70 -6.68 24.60
N ILE A 105 -2.37 -6.06 23.46
CA ILE A 105 -1.16 -5.24 23.29
C ILE A 105 -1.11 -4.09 24.30
N ALA A 106 -2.26 -3.50 24.63
CA ALA A 106 -2.35 -2.38 25.56
C ALA A 106 -1.94 -2.75 27.00
N SER A 107 -2.02 -4.04 27.37
CA SER A 107 -1.58 -4.54 28.68
C SER A 107 -0.07 -4.84 28.76
N ILE A 108 0.64 -4.86 27.62
CA ILE A 108 2.05 -5.23 27.56
C ILE A 108 2.92 -4.03 27.96
N ASP A 109 3.87 -4.26 28.86
CA ASP A 109 4.86 -3.25 29.26
C ASP A 109 5.69 -2.79 28.05
N GLN A 110 5.92 -1.48 27.92
CA GLN A 110 6.63 -0.88 26.78
C GLN A 110 8.07 -1.40 26.63
N SER A 111 8.71 -1.86 27.71
CA SER A 111 10.05 -2.47 27.64
C SER A 111 10.09 -3.83 26.95
N MET A 112 8.93 -4.45 26.72
CA MET A 112 8.80 -5.73 26.01
C MET A 112 8.77 -5.58 24.49
N PHE A 113 8.81 -4.36 23.97
CA PHE A 113 8.86 -4.08 22.54
C PHE A 113 10.33 -3.88 22.07
N PRO A 114 10.70 -4.38 20.89
CA PRO A 114 9.86 -5.12 19.95
C PRO A 114 9.58 -6.56 20.42
N LEU A 115 8.34 -7.03 20.18
CA LEU A 115 7.85 -8.27 20.79
C LEU A 115 8.69 -9.51 20.40
N LEU A 116 9.24 -9.57 19.18
CA LEU A 116 10.06 -10.69 18.72
C LEU A 116 11.32 -10.93 19.58
N LEU A 117 11.82 -9.91 20.26
CA LEU A 117 13.00 -10.04 21.11
C LEU A 117 12.65 -10.57 22.52
N ASN A 118 11.37 -10.52 22.91
CA ASN A 118 10.92 -10.80 24.27
C ASN A 118 9.88 -11.94 24.36
N TYR A 119 9.23 -12.29 23.24
CA TYR A 119 8.27 -13.38 23.15
C TYR A 119 8.77 -14.44 22.17
N HIS A 120 8.53 -15.70 22.50
CA HIS A 120 8.81 -16.80 21.58
C HIS A 120 7.94 -16.64 20.31
N PRO A 121 8.46 -16.82 19.08
CA PRO A 121 7.69 -16.61 17.85
C PRO A 121 6.35 -17.35 17.79
N LEU A 122 6.31 -18.61 18.28
CA LEU A 122 5.06 -19.38 18.38
C LEU A 122 3.96 -18.74 19.26
N MET A 123 4.32 -17.86 20.20
CA MET A 123 3.32 -17.06 20.91
C MET A 123 2.72 -16.02 19.98
N LEU A 124 3.54 -15.30 19.21
CA LEU A 124 3.08 -14.28 18.27
C LEU A 124 2.22 -14.90 17.16
N TYR A 125 2.70 -15.99 16.54
CA TYR A 125 2.04 -16.67 15.41
C TYR A 125 0.64 -17.21 15.72
N ARG A 126 0.28 -17.33 17.00
CA ARG A 126 -1.00 -17.85 17.48
C ARG A 126 -2.00 -16.77 17.87
N HIS A 127 -1.66 -15.50 17.70
CA HIS A 127 -2.53 -14.37 18.07
C HIS A 127 -2.71 -13.40 16.91
N GLN A 128 -3.78 -12.62 16.98
CA GLN A 128 -3.91 -11.42 16.16
C GLN A 128 -2.99 -10.34 16.75
N VAL A 129 -1.79 -10.24 16.20
CA VAL A 129 -0.79 -9.21 16.50
C VAL A 129 0.12 -9.07 15.28
N ASN A 130 0.26 -7.84 14.78
CA ASN A 130 1.09 -7.57 13.62
C ASN A 130 2.35 -6.81 14.03
N LYS A 131 3.49 -7.18 13.46
CA LYS A 131 4.73 -6.40 13.52
C LYS A 131 4.59 -5.08 12.74
N GLN A 132 3.94 -5.14 11.59
CA GLN A 132 3.85 -4.05 10.63
C GLN A 132 2.62 -4.17 9.71
N ALA A 133 2.36 -3.15 8.89
CA ALA A 133 1.29 -3.17 7.91
C ALA A 133 1.44 -4.33 6.90
N ASP A 134 0.41 -5.16 6.78
CA ASP A 134 0.31 -6.29 5.84
C ASP A 134 -0.89 -6.09 4.90
N THR A 135 -2.12 -6.33 5.35
CA THR A 135 -3.33 -6.02 4.57
C THR A 135 -3.46 -4.53 4.26
N VAL A 136 -3.16 -3.68 5.23
CA VAL A 136 -3.14 -2.21 5.05
C VAL A 136 -2.08 -1.78 4.02
N MET A 137 -0.99 -2.55 3.86
CA MET A 137 -0.02 -2.30 2.80
C MET A 137 -0.60 -2.58 1.41
N VAL A 138 -1.45 -3.60 1.28
CA VAL A 138 -2.17 -3.88 0.02
C VAL A 138 -3.11 -2.73 -0.33
N ASP A 139 -3.82 -2.20 0.66
CA ASP A 139 -4.69 -1.05 0.49
C ASP A 139 -3.97 0.20 -0.01
N PHE A 140 -2.73 0.36 0.44
CA PHE A 140 -1.85 1.39 -0.09
C PHE A 140 -1.44 1.06 -1.53
N MET A 141 -0.88 -0.13 -1.79
CA MET A 141 -0.28 -0.49 -3.08
C MET A 141 -1.28 -0.64 -4.24
N PHE A 142 -2.51 -1.07 -3.96
CA PHE A 142 -3.53 -1.37 -4.96
C PHE A 142 -4.85 -0.64 -4.65
N PRO A 143 -4.91 0.68 -4.87
CA PRO A 143 -6.09 1.48 -4.51
C PRO A 143 -7.29 1.30 -5.47
N GLU A 144 -7.10 0.71 -6.65
CA GLU A 144 -8.22 0.44 -7.57
C GLU A 144 -9.18 -0.58 -6.97
N GLY A 145 -10.47 -0.25 -6.89
CA GLY A 145 -11.51 -1.10 -6.30
C GLY A 145 -11.69 -0.93 -4.79
N ASN A 146 -10.79 -0.21 -4.11
CA ASN A 146 -10.94 0.11 -2.69
C ASN A 146 -11.95 1.23 -2.48
N THR A 147 -13.05 0.92 -1.81
CA THR A 147 -14.00 1.95 -1.34
C THR A 147 -13.48 2.57 -0.05
N LEU A 148 -13.88 3.81 0.23
CA LEU A 148 -13.57 4.47 1.51
C LEU A 148 -14.06 3.65 2.72
N ALA A 149 -15.22 3.00 2.60
CA ALA A 149 -15.76 2.13 3.64
C ALA A 149 -14.87 0.90 3.88
N GLN A 150 -14.40 0.25 2.81
CA GLN A 150 -13.49 -0.89 2.91
C GLN A 150 -12.14 -0.48 3.54
N LEU A 151 -11.53 0.61 3.05
CA LEU A 151 -10.30 1.17 3.61
C LEU A 151 -10.41 1.44 5.11
N LYS A 152 -11.55 2.03 5.52
CA LYS A 152 -11.81 2.32 6.93
C LYS A 152 -11.96 1.05 7.75
N SER A 153 -12.74 0.07 7.28
CA SER A 153 -12.92 -1.22 7.95
C SER A 153 -11.60 -1.96 8.13
N ASP A 154 -10.79 -2.06 7.08
CA ASP A 154 -9.49 -2.74 7.12
C ASP A 154 -8.55 -2.02 8.11
N TYR A 155 -8.43 -0.70 8.01
CA TYR A 155 -7.56 0.08 8.89
C TYR A 155 -7.99 0.00 10.37
N GLU A 156 -9.27 0.18 10.68
CA GLU A 156 -9.78 0.13 12.06
C GLU A 156 -9.73 -1.27 12.67
N PHE A 157 -9.67 -2.32 11.84
CA PHE A 157 -9.45 -3.69 12.29
C PHE A 157 -7.97 -3.98 12.60
N TYR A 158 -7.04 -3.54 11.74
CA TYR A 158 -5.63 -3.92 11.85
C TYR A 158 -4.76 -2.97 12.66
N GLU A 159 -5.03 -1.65 12.65
CA GLU A 159 -4.19 -0.69 13.38
C GLU A 159 -4.11 -0.99 14.89
N PRO A 160 -5.22 -1.31 15.59
CA PRO A 160 -5.16 -1.60 17.03
C PRO A 160 -4.39 -2.85 17.40
N ILE A 161 -4.14 -3.75 16.45
CA ILE A 161 -3.35 -4.98 16.65
C ILE A 161 -1.94 -4.88 16.07
N THR A 162 -1.53 -3.73 15.54
CA THR A 162 -0.20 -3.53 14.95
C THR A 162 0.74 -2.85 15.95
N THR A 163 1.89 -3.47 16.23
CA THR A 163 2.87 -2.96 17.21
C THR A 163 3.75 -1.85 16.66
N HIS A 164 3.89 -1.79 15.34
CA HIS A 164 4.83 -0.90 14.65
C HIS A 164 6.29 -1.13 15.06
N ASP A 165 6.64 -2.39 15.37
CA ASP A 165 8.01 -2.82 15.68
C ASP A 165 8.95 -2.75 14.46
N SER A 166 8.39 -2.49 13.27
CA SER A 166 9.11 -2.17 12.05
C SER A 166 9.02 -0.68 11.73
N SER A 167 10.16 -0.08 11.39
CA SER A 167 10.25 1.33 10.99
C SER A 167 9.41 1.67 9.74
N LEU A 168 9.11 0.69 8.88
CA LEU A 168 8.26 0.85 7.70
C LEU A 168 6.78 1.06 8.05
N SER A 169 6.32 0.58 9.21
CA SER A 169 4.88 0.45 9.46
C SER A 169 4.16 1.78 9.59
N LYS A 170 4.74 2.74 10.31
CA LYS A 170 4.04 3.99 10.66
C LYS A 170 3.81 4.86 9.42
N ALA A 171 4.75 4.90 8.48
CA ALA A 171 4.58 5.64 7.24
C ALA A 171 3.39 5.13 6.40
N ILE A 172 3.22 3.80 6.29
CA ILE A 172 2.08 3.21 5.58
C ILE A 172 0.76 3.50 6.30
N CYS A 173 0.73 3.37 7.64
CA CYS A 173 -0.44 3.72 8.43
C CYS A 173 -0.79 5.22 8.31
N ALA A 174 0.21 6.10 8.25
CA ALA A 174 0.00 7.53 8.03
C ALA A 174 -0.71 7.81 6.69
N ILE A 175 -0.29 7.14 5.61
CA ILE A 175 -0.91 7.28 4.29
C ILE A 175 -2.38 6.86 4.32
N ILE A 176 -2.68 5.69 4.88
CA ILE A 176 -4.07 5.21 4.93
C ILE A 176 -4.92 6.07 5.88
N ALA A 177 -4.38 6.47 7.03
CA ALA A 177 -5.04 7.39 7.96
C ALA A 177 -5.44 8.71 7.29
N ALA A 178 -4.58 9.29 6.44
CA ALA A 178 -4.90 10.49 5.67
C ALA A 178 -6.10 10.22 4.73
N ARG A 179 -6.02 9.14 3.94
CA ARG A 179 -7.05 8.77 2.95
C ARG A 179 -8.43 8.49 3.58
N ILE A 180 -8.48 8.11 4.85
CA ILE A 180 -9.73 7.86 5.59
C ILE A 180 -10.17 9.03 6.50
N GLY A 181 -9.48 10.17 6.45
CA GLY A 181 -9.83 11.37 7.22
C GLY A 181 -9.47 11.30 8.71
N LYS A 182 -8.48 10.48 9.10
CA LYS A 182 -7.91 10.45 10.45
C LYS A 182 -6.67 11.36 10.52
N ASP A 183 -6.87 12.66 10.26
CA ASP A 183 -5.80 13.62 9.97
C ASP A 183 -4.74 13.72 11.09
N GLN A 184 -5.18 13.80 12.36
CA GLN A 184 -4.25 13.87 13.49
C GLN A 184 -3.41 12.59 13.63
N GLN A 185 -4.05 11.42 13.53
CA GLN A 185 -3.34 10.14 13.61
C GLN A 185 -2.36 9.98 12.44
N SER A 186 -2.76 10.42 11.25
CA SER A 186 -1.89 10.45 10.08
C SER A 186 -0.63 11.28 10.34
N TYR A 187 -0.81 12.51 10.85
CA TYR A 187 0.29 13.41 11.15
C TYR A 187 1.22 12.87 12.24
N ASP A 188 0.66 12.26 13.29
CA ASP A 188 1.42 11.69 14.39
C ASP A 188 2.27 10.50 13.91
N PHE A 189 1.69 9.59 13.11
CA PHE A 189 2.44 8.47 12.53
C PHE A 189 3.52 8.93 11.56
N PHE A 190 3.22 9.91 10.70
CA PHE A 190 4.20 10.50 9.79
C PHE A 190 5.37 11.12 10.57
N SER A 191 5.07 11.89 11.61
CA SER A 191 6.08 12.55 12.45
C SER A 191 6.99 11.53 13.13
N GLN A 192 6.42 10.43 13.64
CA GLN A 192 7.19 9.33 14.23
C GLN A 192 8.07 8.63 13.19
N ALA A 193 7.57 8.41 11.97
CA ALA A 193 8.36 7.80 10.90
C ALA A 193 9.59 8.64 10.55
N VAL A 194 9.43 9.96 10.36
CA VAL A 194 10.53 10.90 10.06
C VAL A 194 11.55 10.98 11.21
N GLN A 195 11.09 10.86 12.46
CA GLN A 195 11.96 10.96 13.63
C GLN A 195 12.72 9.68 13.98
N THR A 196 12.42 8.55 13.30
CA THR A 196 12.93 7.21 13.68
C THR A 196 14.45 7.18 13.85
N ASP A 197 15.19 7.63 12.83
CA ASP A 197 16.66 7.67 12.88
C ASP A 197 17.18 8.86 13.71
N LEU A 198 16.55 10.03 13.58
CA LEU A 198 16.98 11.28 14.22
C LEU A 198 16.95 11.20 15.75
N MET A 199 15.98 10.45 16.30
CA MET A 199 15.77 10.29 17.73
C MET A 199 16.18 8.91 18.23
N ASP A 200 16.77 8.06 17.37
CA ASP A 200 17.16 6.68 17.67
C ASP A 200 16.04 5.88 18.37
N VAL A 201 14.81 5.99 17.84
CA VAL A 201 13.57 5.47 18.47
C VAL A 201 13.62 3.95 18.69
N HIS A 202 14.31 3.22 17.80
CA HIS A 202 14.49 1.77 17.89
C HIS A 202 15.82 1.37 18.55
N HIS A 203 16.62 2.31 19.05
CA HIS A 203 17.91 2.09 19.72
C HIS A 203 18.93 1.28 18.89
N ASN A 204 18.83 1.40 17.56
CA ASN A 204 19.58 0.61 16.61
C ASN A 204 20.11 1.44 15.43
N THR A 205 20.00 2.78 15.44
CA THR A 205 20.53 3.67 14.37
C THR A 205 22.05 3.49 14.20
N LYS A 206 22.75 3.07 15.25
CA LYS A 206 24.18 2.69 15.18
C LYS A 206 24.49 1.57 14.18
N ASN A 207 23.50 0.76 13.81
CA ASN A 207 23.62 -0.33 12.84
C ASN A 207 23.43 0.16 11.39
N GLY A 208 23.00 1.41 11.20
CA GLY A 208 22.70 2.02 9.90
C GLY A 208 21.38 2.78 9.92
N ILE A 209 21.20 3.67 8.94
CA ILE A 209 19.92 4.38 8.75
C ILE A 209 18.83 3.42 8.27
N HIS A 210 17.57 3.69 8.61
CA HIS A 210 16.43 2.95 8.10
C HIS A 210 16.03 3.46 6.72
N ALA A 211 16.84 3.17 5.70
CA ALA A 211 16.65 3.69 4.33
C ALA A 211 15.24 3.44 3.77
N GLY A 212 14.64 2.28 4.05
CA GLY A 212 13.24 1.99 3.67
C GLY A 212 12.22 2.91 4.35
N SER A 213 12.42 3.24 5.63
CA SER A 213 11.59 4.21 6.37
C SER A 213 11.69 5.61 5.78
N LEU A 214 12.91 6.05 5.41
CA LEU A 214 13.12 7.35 4.78
C LEU A 214 12.42 7.46 3.42
N GLY A 215 12.44 6.39 2.62
CA GLY A 215 11.64 6.29 1.40
C GLY A 215 10.14 6.40 1.70
N ALA A 216 9.66 5.63 2.68
CA ALA A 216 8.26 5.63 3.09
C ALA A 216 7.81 6.99 3.67
N ALA A 217 8.71 7.77 4.28
CA ALA A 217 8.42 9.13 4.71
C ALA A 217 8.14 10.05 3.51
N TRP A 218 8.92 9.96 2.43
CA TRP A 218 8.61 10.68 1.19
C TRP A 218 7.26 10.22 0.60
N GLU A 219 6.98 8.91 0.64
CA GLU A 219 5.68 8.36 0.22
C GLU A 219 4.53 8.90 1.07
N GLY A 220 4.71 9.09 2.38
CA GLY A 220 3.74 9.73 3.27
C GLY A 220 3.34 11.13 2.81
N ILE A 221 4.31 11.93 2.35
CA ILE A 221 4.06 13.26 1.80
C ILE A 221 3.25 13.17 0.49
N ILE A 222 3.66 12.29 -0.42
CA ILE A 222 3.12 12.27 -1.78
C ILE A 222 1.80 11.49 -1.89
N TYR A 223 1.75 10.29 -1.34
CA TYR A 223 0.58 9.40 -1.43
C TYR A 223 -0.40 9.57 -0.26
N GLY A 224 0.06 10.15 0.85
CA GLY A 224 -0.76 10.53 2.00
C GLY A 224 -1.27 11.97 1.87
N PHE A 225 -0.44 12.97 2.18
CA PHE A 225 -0.88 14.35 2.30
C PHE A 225 -1.19 15.06 0.98
N ALA A 226 -0.37 14.87 -0.06
CA ALA A 226 -0.74 15.32 -1.41
C ALA A 226 -1.85 14.43 -2.02
N GLY A 227 -2.00 13.21 -1.50
CA GLY A 227 -3.03 12.26 -1.90
C GLY A 227 -2.93 11.82 -3.35
N VAL A 228 -1.70 11.69 -3.87
CA VAL A 228 -1.51 11.05 -5.18
C VAL A 228 -2.03 9.62 -5.09
N VAL A 229 -2.84 9.23 -6.08
CA VAL A 229 -3.34 7.85 -6.20
C VAL A 229 -2.34 7.04 -7.01
N ASN A 230 -1.65 6.12 -6.35
CA ASN A 230 -0.70 5.21 -6.99
C ASN A 230 -1.42 4.19 -7.90
N ASN A 231 -0.74 3.72 -8.94
CA ASN A 231 -1.26 2.74 -9.90
C ASN A 231 -2.59 3.11 -10.59
N ALA A 232 -2.97 4.39 -10.58
CA ALA A 232 -4.17 4.86 -11.28
C ALA A 232 -3.97 4.94 -12.80
N LYS A 233 -5.07 4.77 -13.55
CA LYS A 233 -5.09 4.92 -15.03
C LYS A 233 -4.75 6.35 -15.48
N SER A 234 -4.99 7.33 -14.63
CA SER A 234 -4.68 8.74 -14.84
C SER A 234 -4.20 9.37 -13.55
N PHE A 235 -3.30 10.35 -13.64
CA PHE A 235 -2.81 11.07 -12.48
C PHE A 235 -3.93 11.88 -11.80
N SER A 236 -4.05 11.73 -10.47
CA SER A 236 -4.99 12.48 -9.65
C SER A 236 -4.44 12.72 -8.24
N LEU A 237 -4.89 13.80 -7.62
CA LEU A 237 -4.61 14.18 -6.23
C LEU A 237 -5.91 14.25 -5.42
N GLN A 238 -5.86 13.75 -4.19
CA GLN A 238 -6.91 13.87 -3.16
C GLN A 238 -6.27 14.46 -1.90
N PRO A 239 -6.07 15.79 -1.81
CA PRO A 239 -5.20 16.35 -0.79
C PRO A 239 -5.77 16.24 0.63
N HIS A 240 -4.90 15.92 1.59
CA HIS A 240 -5.16 15.79 3.02
C HIS A 240 -4.09 16.56 3.82
N LEU A 241 -4.00 17.87 3.61
CA LEU A 241 -2.93 18.68 4.20
C LEU A 241 -3.12 18.80 5.73
N PRO A 242 -2.10 18.50 6.55
CA PRO A 242 -2.20 18.71 7.99
C PRO A 242 -2.48 20.17 8.34
N VAL A 243 -3.33 20.43 9.34
CA VAL A 243 -3.69 21.80 9.79
C VAL A 243 -2.49 22.62 10.28
N THR A 244 -1.40 21.95 10.65
CA THR A 244 -0.14 22.57 11.10
C THR A 244 0.71 23.08 9.93
N TRP A 245 0.40 22.68 8.69
CA TRP A 245 1.17 23.07 7.50
C TRP A 245 0.48 24.20 6.75
N ASN A 246 1.24 25.26 6.47
CA ASN A 246 0.75 26.37 5.64
C ASN A 246 0.55 25.95 4.18
N CYS A 247 1.48 25.16 3.65
CA CYS A 247 1.38 24.58 2.32
C CYS A 247 2.34 23.39 2.15
N LEU A 248 2.08 22.56 1.14
CA LEU A 248 3.00 21.54 0.63
C LEU A 248 3.35 21.88 -0.82
N LYS A 249 4.65 22.06 -1.11
CA LYS A 249 5.14 22.40 -2.44
C LYS A 249 6.12 21.34 -2.95
N PHE A 250 5.87 20.80 -4.13
CA PHE A 250 6.74 19.80 -4.76
C PHE A 250 6.69 19.88 -6.29
N LYS A 251 7.63 19.20 -6.92
CA LYS A 251 7.69 19.01 -8.38
C LYS A 251 7.54 17.55 -8.73
N MET A 252 6.94 17.27 -9.89
CA MET A 252 6.79 15.91 -10.38
C MET A 252 6.91 15.85 -11.90
N HIS A 253 7.60 14.81 -12.38
CA HIS A 253 7.69 14.51 -13.80
C HIS A 253 6.60 13.53 -14.19
N LEU A 254 5.66 13.96 -15.04
CA LEU A 254 4.48 13.20 -15.44
C LEU A 254 4.28 13.27 -16.95
N TYR A 255 4.19 12.12 -17.61
CA TYR A 255 3.91 12.03 -19.06
C TYR A 255 4.86 12.85 -19.94
N GLY A 256 6.13 12.96 -19.54
CA GLY A 256 7.13 13.78 -20.24
C GLY A 256 7.04 15.29 -19.97
N ASN A 257 6.28 15.71 -18.95
CA ASN A 257 6.16 17.09 -18.49
C ASN A 257 6.77 17.23 -17.09
N GLU A 258 7.19 18.42 -16.71
CA GLU A 258 7.50 18.79 -15.32
C GLU A 258 6.40 19.72 -14.80
N PHE A 259 5.76 19.34 -13.70
CA PHE A 259 4.76 20.14 -13.00
C PHE A 259 5.28 20.56 -11.63
N GLN A 260 4.88 21.75 -11.18
CA GLN A 260 5.02 22.18 -9.79
C GLN A 260 3.62 22.23 -9.17
N PHE A 261 3.46 21.56 -8.04
CA PHE A 261 2.24 21.56 -7.24
C PHE A 261 2.46 22.38 -5.97
N ILE A 262 1.48 23.20 -5.62
CA ILE A 262 1.40 23.89 -4.33
C ILE A 262 0.02 23.62 -3.74
N ILE A 263 -0.02 22.91 -2.63
CA ILE A 263 -1.23 22.52 -1.93
C ILE A 263 -1.35 23.40 -0.69
N TYR A 264 -2.42 24.18 -0.62
CA TYR A 264 -2.87 24.92 0.56
C TYR A 264 -4.05 24.19 1.20
N GLN A 265 -4.62 24.73 2.29
CA GLN A 265 -5.72 24.07 3.01
C GLN A 265 -7.00 23.90 2.18
N ASP A 266 -7.29 24.84 1.27
CA ASP A 266 -8.53 24.91 0.49
C ASP A 266 -8.29 24.96 -1.03
N THR A 267 -7.03 25.05 -1.46
CA THR A 267 -6.66 25.27 -2.86
C THR A 267 -5.44 24.47 -3.27
N VAL A 268 -5.42 24.05 -4.54
CA VAL A 268 -4.24 23.48 -5.18
C VAL A 268 -3.89 24.33 -6.39
N GLU A 269 -2.67 24.81 -6.44
CA GLU A 269 -2.09 25.47 -7.60
C GLU A 269 -1.17 24.49 -8.34
N VAL A 270 -1.27 24.45 -9.66
CA VAL A 270 -0.40 23.65 -10.52
C VAL A 270 0.17 24.51 -11.63
N ASP A 271 1.49 24.53 -11.73
CA ASP A 271 2.23 25.14 -12.82
C ASP A 271 2.84 24.06 -13.73
N LEU A 272 2.63 24.15 -15.04
CA LEU A 272 3.41 23.43 -16.06
C LEU A 272 4.74 24.16 -16.26
N ILE A 273 5.83 23.56 -15.77
CA ILE A 273 7.18 24.12 -15.86
C ILE A 273 7.79 23.81 -17.23
N SER A 274 7.63 22.59 -17.72
CA SER A 274 8.10 22.16 -19.03
C SER A 274 7.27 21.00 -19.61
N GLY A 275 7.30 20.85 -20.93
CA GLY A 275 6.53 19.83 -21.65
C GLY A 275 5.26 20.36 -22.31
N LYS A 276 4.53 19.49 -23.03
CA LYS A 276 3.37 19.85 -23.85
C LYS A 276 2.09 20.14 -23.04
N GLY A 277 2.07 19.73 -21.78
CA GLY A 277 0.88 19.76 -20.93
C GLY A 277 0.18 18.40 -20.83
N ALA A 278 -0.72 18.30 -19.86
CA ALA A 278 -1.51 17.12 -19.60
C ALA A 278 -2.78 17.52 -18.84
N ASP A 279 -3.71 16.58 -18.77
CA ASP A 279 -4.84 16.69 -17.87
C ASP A 279 -4.41 16.32 -16.45
N ILE A 280 -4.83 17.14 -15.48
CA ILE A 280 -4.61 16.92 -14.05
C ILE A 280 -5.97 16.89 -13.36
N THR A 281 -6.15 15.93 -12.46
CA THR A 281 -7.38 15.81 -11.65
C THR A 281 -7.04 16.10 -10.20
N VAL A 282 -7.78 17.02 -9.57
CA VAL A 282 -7.68 17.32 -8.13
C VAL A 282 -9.09 17.25 -7.55
N ALA A 283 -9.29 16.48 -6.48
CA ALA A 283 -10.59 16.34 -5.80
C ALA A 283 -11.75 16.03 -6.77
N ASN A 284 -11.51 15.16 -7.75
CA ASN A 284 -12.42 14.77 -8.84
C ASN A 284 -12.72 15.84 -9.91
N GLU A 285 -12.13 17.04 -9.82
CA GLU A 285 -12.22 18.06 -10.86
C GLU A 285 -11.00 17.99 -11.79
N LYS A 286 -11.25 17.82 -13.09
CA LYS A 286 -10.23 17.69 -14.12
C LYS A 286 -10.01 19.02 -14.85
N LYS A 287 -8.77 19.51 -14.93
CA LYS A 287 -8.38 20.65 -15.78
C LYS A 287 -7.18 20.32 -16.63
N GLN A 288 -7.12 20.93 -17.81
CA GLN A 288 -6.01 20.79 -18.73
C GLN A 288 -4.97 21.90 -18.48
N LEU A 289 -3.70 21.53 -18.38
CA LEU A 289 -2.58 22.46 -18.49
C LEU A 289 -1.94 22.35 -19.87
N SER A 290 -1.50 23.48 -20.42
CA SER A 290 -0.81 23.58 -21.71
C SER A 290 0.15 24.77 -21.71
N HIS A 291 0.94 24.95 -22.76
CA HIS A 291 1.78 26.16 -22.88
C HIS A 291 0.99 27.47 -22.91
N GLN A 292 -0.23 27.46 -23.47
CA GLN A 292 -1.10 28.64 -23.51
C GLN A 292 -1.76 28.91 -22.17
N ASN A 293 -1.98 27.85 -21.37
CA ASN A 293 -2.53 27.96 -20.03
C ASN A 293 -1.69 27.13 -19.05
N PRO A 294 -0.49 27.62 -18.67
CA PRO A 294 0.48 26.84 -17.92
C PRO A 294 0.17 26.83 -16.43
N LYS A 295 -0.86 27.55 -15.96
CA LYS A 295 -1.22 27.63 -14.55
C LYS A 295 -2.70 27.31 -14.38
N GLN A 296 -3.00 26.47 -13.41
CA GLN A 296 -4.35 26.12 -13.02
C GLN A 296 -4.48 26.13 -11.51
N MET A 297 -5.67 26.45 -11.03
CA MET A 297 -6.00 26.41 -9.61
C MET A 297 -7.29 25.62 -9.42
N TRP A 298 -7.34 24.82 -8.36
CA TRP A 298 -8.52 24.11 -7.89
C TRP A 298 -8.86 24.59 -6.49
N THR A 299 -10.15 24.60 -6.17
CA THR A 299 -10.63 24.71 -4.80
C THR A 299 -11.16 23.35 -4.39
N TYR A 300 -10.72 22.86 -3.23
CA TYR A 300 -11.14 21.56 -2.71
C TYR A 300 -11.59 21.72 -1.24
N LYS A 301 -12.48 20.84 -0.80
CA LYS A 301 -12.99 20.77 0.57
C LYS A 301 -13.01 19.33 1.04
#